data_AF-A0A183U6R3-F1
#
_entry.id   AF-A0A183U6R3-F1
#
_cell.length_a   1.000
_cell.length_b   1.000
_cell.length_c   1.000
_cell.angle_alpha   90.00
_cell.angle_beta   90.00
_cell.angle_gamma   90.00
#
_symmetry.space_group_name_H-M   'P 1'
#
loop_
_entity.id
_entity.type
_entity.pdbx_description
1 polymer ?
#
loop_
_entity_poly.entity_id
_entity_poly.type
_entity_poly.pdbx_seq_one_letter_code
_entity_poly.pdbx_strand_id
1 'polypeptide(L)'
;MVQEFEDTWAYNTIGSPFPDNPVRVKGQQNMYVALWYKYGKPIHGRAWNNNGNVECSFPYSKAELTGARDLGGQIQILTASEQDPTAQFKKAGFWYEWRPYKDRVNDQLLQLVRCGQSTPVIMKTKDGKDLLGYIDMSTEVAAVGYNGKSEQIAGGPIQVKDYRFSTQRAQAKLRLYLVLLGAAVTLEGLHYVV
;
A
#
# COMPACT_ATOMS: atom_id res chain seq x y z
N MET A 1 17.90 9.35 16.44
CA MET A 1 17.43 8.03 15.96
C MET A 1 16.06 8.27 15.36
N VAL A 2 15.82 7.86 14.11
CA VAL A 2 14.48 7.97 13.50
C VAL A 2 13.61 6.89 14.16
N GLN A 3 12.44 7.26 14.69
CA GLN A 3 11.51 6.29 15.26
C GLN A 3 10.95 5.42 14.13
N GLU A 4 11.26 4.13 14.13
CA GLU A 4 10.64 3.17 13.22
C GLU A 4 9.24 2.80 13.73
N PHE A 5 8.23 2.88 12.86
CA PHE A 5 6.90 2.39 13.19
C PHE A 5 6.72 0.94 12.71
N GLU A 6 5.61 0.32 13.06
CA GLU A 6 5.22 -1.01 12.57
C GLU A 6 3.84 -0.96 11.89
N ASP A 7 3.67 -1.78 10.85
CA ASP A 7 2.40 -1.92 10.13
C ASP A 7 1.61 -3.07 10.74
N THR A 8 0.29 -2.88 10.85
CA THR A 8 -0.60 -3.95 11.30
C THR A 8 -1.14 -4.73 10.09
N TRP A 9 -0.80 -6.02 10.04
CA TRP A 9 -1.27 -6.96 9.01
C TRP A 9 -2.23 -7.98 9.61
N ALA A 10 -3.53 -7.80 9.38
CA ALA A 10 -4.56 -8.68 9.91
C ALA A 10 -4.75 -9.91 9.00
N TYR A 11 -4.60 -11.12 9.56
CA TYR A 11 -4.96 -12.35 8.86
C TYR A 11 -6.46 -12.38 8.56
N ASN A 12 -6.80 -12.75 7.33
CA ASN A 12 -8.18 -12.87 6.89
C ASN A 12 -8.38 -14.12 6.02
N THR A 13 -9.45 -14.86 6.29
CA THR A 13 -9.87 -15.97 5.45
C THR A 13 -10.50 -15.43 4.16
N ILE A 14 -10.07 -15.96 3.00
CA ILE A 14 -10.66 -15.61 1.71
C ILE A 14 -12.12 -16.06 1.69
N GLY A 15 -13.04 -15.19 1.24
CA GLY A 15 -14.48 -15.44 1.27
C GLY A 15 -15.16 -15.08 2.59
N SER A 16 -14.45 -14.45 3.53
CA SER A 16 -15.01 -13.87 4.77
C SER A 16 -15.00 -12.33 4.71
N PRO A 17 -15.76 -11.62 5.55
CA PRO A 17 -15.71 -10.16 5.61
C PRO A 17 -14.31 -9.60 5.85
N PHE A 18 -14.11 -8.33 5.46
CA PHE A 18 -12.87 -7.61 5.72
C PHE A 18 -12.66 -7.39 7.23
N PRO A 19 -11.40 -7.31 7.71
CA PRO A 19 -11.11 -6.84 9.05
C PRO A 19 -11.42 -5.34 9.16
N ASP A 20 -11.45 -4.82 10.38
CA ASP A 20 -11.68 -3.40 10.62
C ASP A 20 -10.59 -2.53 10.00
N ASN A 21 -11.00 -1.36 9.52
CA ASN A 21 -10.14 -0.31 8.99
C ASN A 21 -9.12 -0.76 7.94
N PRO A 22 -9.53 -1.46 6.86
CA PRO A 22 -8.60 -1.88 5.81
C PRO A 22 -8.10 -0.67 5.02
N VAL A 23 -6.80 -0.64 4.73
CA VAL A 23 -6.16 0.46 4.01
C VAL A 23 -6.50 0.39 2.52
N ARG A 24 -7.15 1.45 2.02
CA ARG A 24 -7.58 1.58 0.62
C ARG A 24 -6.43 2.01 -0.29
N VAL A 25 -6.50 1.54 -1.53
CA VAL A 25 -5.63 1.99 -2.62
C VAL A 25 -6.11 3.36 -3.10
N LYS A 26 -5.18 4.31 -3.28
CA LYS A 26 -5.49 5.68 -3.72
C LYS A 26 -6.29 5.68 -5.02
N GLY A 27 -7.37 6.45 -5.05
CA GLY A 27 -8.24 6.60 -6.22
C GLY A 27 -9.08 5.37 -6.56
N GLN A 28 -9.10 4.35 -5.70
CA GLN A 28 -9.87 3.12 -5.91
C GLN A 28 -11.01 2.99 -4.89
N GLN A 29 -12.23 2.77 -5.39
CA GLN A 29 -13.42 2.65 -4.55
C GLN A 29 -13.49 1.31 -3.80
N ASN A 30 -12.93 0.25 -4.38
CA ASN A 30 -13.06 -1.12 -3.89
C ASN A 30 -11.76 -1.91 -4.08
N MET A 31 -10.63 -1.36 -3.61
CA MET A 31 -9.34 -2.04 -3.66
C MET A 31 -8.54 -1.74 -2.40
N TYR A 32 -7.97 -2.78 -1.80
CA TYR A 32 -7.28 -2.73 -0.52
C TYR A 32 -5.92 -3.41 -0.61
N VAL A 33 -4.99 -2.99 0.24
CA VAL A 33 -3.63 -3.54 0.31
C VAL A 33 -3.66 -4.92 0.96
N ALA A 34 -3.15 -5.92 0.24
CA ALA A 34 -3.09 -7.30 0.71
C ALA A 34 -1.68 -7.87 0.61
N LEU A 35 -1.41 -8.88 1.43
CA LEU A 35 -0.14 -9.58 1.53
C LEU A 35 -0.38 -11.09 1.58
N TRP A 36 0.44 -11.82 0.85
CA TRP A 36 0.43 -13.27 0.82
C TRP A 36 1.87 -13.80 0.94
N TYR A 37 2.03 -14.98 1.54
CA TYR A 37 3.33 -15.64 1.67
C TYR A 37 3.35 -16.94 0.87
N LYS A 38 4.37 -17.08 0.03
CA LYS A 38 4.65 -18.33 -0.68
C LYS A 38 6.06 -18.80 -0.35
N TYR A 39 6.17 -19.96 0.30
CA TYR A 39 7.44 -20.53 0.77
C TYR A 39 8.28 -19.53 1.58
N GLY A 40 7.63 -18.80 2.50
CA GLY A 40 8.27 -17.78 3.34
C GLY A 40 8.58 -16.46 2.64
N LYS A 41 8.29 -16.31 1.34
CA LYS A 41 8.49 -15.05 0.61
C LYS A 41 7.22 -14.20 0.60
N PRO A 42 7.27 -12.94 1.05
CA PRO A 42 6.15 -12.01 1.01
C PRO A 42 5.89 -11.51 -0.41
N ILE A 43 4.62 -11.49 -0.80
CA ILE A 43 4.13 -11.00 -2.10
C ILE A 43 2.93 -10.10 -1.82
N HIS A 44 3.07 -8.80 -2.08
CA HIS A 44 1.92 -7.89 -2.02
C HIS A 44 1.02 -8.09 -3.24
N GLY A 45 -0.27 -7.81 -3.04
CA GLY A 45 -1.29 -7.85 -4.06
C GLY A 45 -2.49 -7.03 -3.62
N ARG A 46 -3.65 -7.33 -4.19
CA ARG A 46 -4.88 -6.59 -3.91
C ARG A 46 -5.96 -7.48 -3.34
N ALA A 47 -6.81 -6.89 -2.51
CA ALA A 47 -8.10 -7.44 -2.13
C ALA A 47 -9.23 -6.49 -2.55
N TRP A 48 -10.43 -7.03 -2.75
CA TRP A 48 -11.65 -6.26 -2.99
C TRP A 48 -12.86 -6.93 -2.32
N ASN A 49 -13.91 -6.14 -2.10
CA ASN A 49 -15.17 -6.65 -1.60
C ASN A 49 -16.01 -7.21 -2.75
N ASN A 50 -16.44 -8.45 -2.62
CA ASN A 50 -17.51 -9.03 -3.41
C ASN A 50 -18.55 -9.64 -2.47
N ASN A 51 -19.79 -9.14 -2.54
CA ASN A 51 -20.91 -9.58 -1.69
C ASN A 51 -20.59 -9.58 -0.17
N GLY A 52 -19.86 -8.57 0.30
CA GLY A 52 -19.47 -8.44 1.71
C GLY A 52 -18.19 -9.18 2.09
N ASN A 53 -17.63 -9.98 1.18
CA ASN A 53 -16.51 -10.87 1.46
C ASN A 53 -15.23 -10.47 0.72
N VAL A 54 -14.09 -10.89 1.27
CA VAL A 54 -12.76 -10.70 0.69
C VAL A 54 -12.56 -11.63 -0.49
N GLU A 55 -12.35 -11.03 -1.66
CA GLU A 55 -11.66 -11.64 -2.79
C GLU A 55 -10.30 -10.98 -2.97
N CYS A 56 -9.39 -11.64 -3.70
CA CYS A 56 -8.02 -11.17 -3.84
C CYS A 56 -7.34 -11.64 -5.11
N SER A 57 -6.19 -11.01 -5.42
CA SER A 57 -5.35 -11.34 -6.56
C SER A 57 -3.88 -11.05 -6.27
N PHE A 58 -3.04 -12.05 -6.56
CA PHE A 58 -1.59 -11.98 -6.41
C PHE A 58 -0.87 -12.47 -7.68
N PRO A 59 0.17 -11.78 -8.14
CA PRO A 59 1.04 -12.30 -9.19
C PRO A 59 1.98 -13.39 -8.65
N TYR A 60 2.02 -14.54 -9.31
CA TYR A 60 2.99 -15.60 -8.99
C TYR A 60 3.38 -16.43 -10.21
N SER A 61 4.69 -16.57 -10.45
CA SER A 61 5.24 -17.43 -11.51
C SER A 61 4.53 -17.31 -12.88
N LYS A 62 4.35 -16.08 -13.35
CA LYS A 62 3.65 -15.69 -14.62
C LYS A 62 2.12 -15.83 -14.61
N ALA A 63 1.53 -16.36 -13.55
CA ALA A 63 0.09 -16.46 -13.37
C ALA A 63 -0.46 -15.39 -12.41
N GLU A 64 -1.76 -15.14 -12.52
CA GLU A 64 -2.56 -14.48 -11.48
C GLU A 64 -3.20 -15.57 -10.62
N LEU A 65 -3.02 -15.47 -9.30
CA LEU A 65 -3.66 -16.36 -8.32
C LEU A 65 -4.75 -15.60 -7.57
N THR A 66 -5.97 -16.12 -7.63
CA THR A 66 -7.16 -15.55 -6.95
C THR A 66 -7.87 -16.57 -6.06
N GLY A 67 -7.69 -17.86 -6.35
CA GLY A 67 -8.40 -18.94 -5.68
C GLY A 67 -7.89 -19.20 -4.27
N ALA A 68 -8.81 -19.37 -3.32
CA ALA A 68 -8.48 -19.70 -1.93
C ALA A 68 -7.58 -20.95 -1.82
N ARG A 69 -7.78 -21.96 -2.67
CA ARG A 69 -6.96 -23.17 -2.69
C ARG A 69 -5.49 -22.89 -3.04
N ASP A 70 -5.25 -22.10 -4.07
CA ASP A 70 -3.89 -21.80 -4.55
C ASP A 70 -3.12 -20.90 -3.57
N LEU A 71 -3.86 -20.05 -2.86
CA LEU A 71 -3.35 -19.11 -1.88
C LEU A 71 -3.25 -19.68 -0.46
N GLY A 72 -3.74 -20.90 -0.21
CA GLY A 72 -3.71 -21.54 1.11
C GLY A 72 -4.80 -21.06 2.08
N GLY A 73 -5.87 -20.45 1.55
CA GLY A 73 -7.10 -20.10 2.27
C GLY A 73 -7.05 -18.79 3.04
N GLN A 74 -5.86 -18.28 3.37
CA GLN A 74 -5.68 -17.06 4.15
C GLN A 74 -4.67 -16.12 3.50
N ILE A 75 -4.94 -14.83 3.65
CA ILE A 75 -4.07 -13.71 3.29
C ILE A 75 -4.02 -12.73 4.45
N GLN A 76 -3.19 -11.70 4.35
CA GLN A 76 -3.21 -10.58 5.29
C GLN A 76 -3.69 -9.31 4.60
N ILE A 77 -4.46 -8.50 5.31
CA ILE A 77 -4.91 -7.17 4.88
C ILE A 77 -4.22 -6.13 5.75
N LEU A 78 -3.69 -5.08 5.12
CA LEU A 78 -3.12 -3.95 5.86
C LEU A 78 -4.26 -3.18 6.54
N THR A 79 -4.14 -2.95 7.85
CA THR A 79 -5.12 -2.18 8.62
C THR A 79 -4.50 -0.93 9.23
N ALA A 80 -5.34 0.08 9.42
CA ALA A 80 -5.02 1.28 10.18
C ALA A 80 -5.76 1.26 11.52
N SER A 81 -5.27 2.02 12.50
CA SER A 81 -6.02 2.21 13.74
C SER A 81 -7.25 3.08 13.52
N GLU A 82 -7.17 4.03 12.58
CA GLU A 82 -8.26 4.91 12.15
C GLU A 82 -8.23 5.07 10.63
N GLN A 83 -9.40 5.21 10.00
CA GLN A 83 -9.50 5.48 8.55
C GLN A 83 -9.17 6.94 8.20
N ASP A 84 -9.46 7.88 9.09
CA ASP A 84 -9.13 9.30 8.90
C ASP A 84 -7.61 9.53 9.11
N PRO A 85 -6.90 10.14 8.15
CA PRO A 85 -5.46 10.41 8.28
C PRO A 85 -5.06 11.22 9.52
N THR A 86 -5.88 12.20 9.93
CA THR A 86 -5.55 13.06 11.08
C THR A 86 -5.70 12.29 12.38
N ALA A 87 -6.76 11.49 12.52
CA ALA A 87 -6.97 10.62 13.66
C ALA A 87 -5.90 9.51 13.74
N GLN A 88 -5.57 8.90 12.61
CA GLN A 88 -4.50 7.90 12.50
C GLN A 88 -3.15 8.51 12.94
N PHE A 89 -2.81 9.71 12.48
CA PHE A 89 -1.60 10.40 12.90
C PHE A 89 -1.58 10.70 14.41
N LYS A 90 -2.68 11.21 14.96
CA LYS A 90 -2.79 11.48 16.41
C LYS A 90 -2.61 10.23 17.27
N LYS A 91 -3.06 9.07 16.78
CA LYS A 91 -3.05 7.79 17.53
C LYS A 91 -1.75 7.00 17.34
N ALA A 92 -1.21 6.98 16.12
CA ALA A 92 -0.09 6.10 15.75
C ALA A 92 1.23 6.87 15.44
N GLY A 93 1.20 8.20 15.34
CA GLY A 93 2.37 9.02 15.01
C GLY A 93 2.72 9.07 13.51
N PHE A 94 1.92 8.40 12.67
CA PHE A 94 2.05 8.41 11.22
C PHE A 94 0.69 8.23 10.55
N TRP A 95 0.61 8.53 9.25
CA TRP A 95 -0.50 8.16 8.38
C TRP A 95 0.03 7.53 7.10
N TYR A 96 -0.83 6.77 6.42
CA TYR A 96 -0.49 6.11 5.17
C TYR A 96 -0.69 7.07 4.00
N GLU A 97 0.40 7.42 3.32
CA GLU A 97 0.39 8.26 2.14
C GLU A 97 0.94 7.50 0.93
N TRP A 98 0.22 7.56 -0.18
CA TRP A 98 0.63 7.01 -1.45
C TRP A 98 1.57 8.01 -2.15
N ARG A 99 2.86 7.68 -2.28
CA ARG A 99 3.93 8.53 -2.89
C ARG A 99 4.75 7.81 -3.97
N PRO A 100 5.28 8.49 -5.00
CA PRO A 100 6.19 7.90 -5.98
C PRO A 100 7.32 7.10 -5.33
N TYR A 101 7.61 5.89 -5.82
CA TYR A 101 8.60 4.97 -5.23
C TYR A 101 10.00 5.58 -5.06
N LYS A 102 10.40 6.50 -5.95
CA LYS A 102 11.67 7.23 -5.84
C LYS A 102 11.76 8.13 -4.59
N ASP A 103 10.64 8.58 -4.04
CA ASP A 103 10.60 9.47 -2.88
C ASP A 103 11.05 8.75 -1.59
N ARG A 104 11.19 7.41 -1.63
CA ARG A 104 11.71 6.59 -0.51
C ARG A 104 13.08 7.02 0.01
N VAL A 105 13.85 7.77 -0.78
CA VAL A 105 15.14 8.35 -0.36
C VAL A 105 14.99 9.45 0.68
N ASN A 106 13.77 9.98 0.89
CA ASN A 106 13.46 10.94 1.94
C ASN A 106 13.03 10.25 3.24
N ASP A 107 13.91 9.39 3.75
CA ASP A 107 13.70 8.55 4.93
C ASP A 107 13.51 9.34 6.24
N GLN A 108 13.85 10.63 6.26
CA GLN A 108 13.56 11.54 7.37
C GLN A 108 12.07 11.86 7.53
N LEU A 109 11.29 11.72 6.46
CA LEU A 109 9.86 12.03 6.46
C LEU A 109 8.99 10.80 6.16
N LEU A 110 9.55 9.82 5.44
CA LEU A 110 8.80 8.75 4.80
C LEU A 110 9.42 7.41 5.17
N GLN A 111 8.63 6.51 5.75
CA GLN A 111 9.02 5.10 5.90
C GLN A 111 8.24 4.25 4.92
N LEU A 112 8.96 3.51 4.08
CA LEU A 112 8.37 2.62 3.08
C LEU A 112 7.66 1.44 3.75
N VAL A 113 6.36 1.26 3.47
CA VAL A 113 5.65 0.02 3.84
C VAL A 113 6.25 -1.15 3.07
N ARG A 114 6.77 -2.13 3.80
CA ARG A 114 7.40 -3.32 3.21
C ARG A 114 7.29 -4.53 4.13
N CYS A 115 7.30 -5.70 3.53
CA CYS A 115 7.53 -6.97 4.22
C CYS A 115 8.68 -7.67 3.49
N GLY A 116 9.79 -7.92 4.20
CA GLY A 116 11.01 -8.41 3.54
C GLY A 116 11.40 -7.49 2.37
N GLN A 117 11.59 -8.06 1.18
CA GLN A 117 11.92 -7.31 -0.05
C GLN A 117 10.70 -6.93 -0.90
N SER A 118 9.48 -7.14 -0.39
CA SER A 118 8.24 -6.82 -1.07
C SER A 118 7.67 -5.49 -0.58
N THR A 119 7.31 -4.59 -1.50
CA THR A 119 6.57 -3.34 -1.20
C THR A 119 5.35 -3.24 -2.12
N PRO A 120 4.18 -2.79 -1.62
CA PRO A 120 3.00 -2.60 -2.45
C PRO A 120 3.23 -1.49 -3.47
N VAL A 121 2.69 -1.65 -4.67
CA VAL A 121 2.83 -0.67 -5.75
C VAL A 121 1.60 -0.67 -6.65
N ILE A 122 1.12 0.51 -7.01
CA ILE A 122 0.11 0.64 -8.06
C ILE A 122 0.81 0.45 -9.41
N MET A 123 0.18 -0.27 -10.34
CA MET A 123 0.69 -0.49 -11.69
C MET A 123 -0.43 -0.25 -12.67
N LYS A 124 -0.17 0.55 -13.70
CA LYS A 124 -1.07 0.61 -14.85
C LYS A 124 -0.82 -0.61 -15.73
N THR A 125 -1.84 -1.43 -15.90
CA THR A 125 -1.86 -2.58 -16.79
C THR A 125 -1.86 -2.13 -18.25
N LYS A 126 -1.60 -3.07 -19.17
CA LYS A 126 -1.61 -2.77 -20.62
C LYS A 126 -2.95 -2.25 -21.15
N ASP A 127 -4.06 -2.59 -20.51
CA ASP A 127 -5.41 -2.09 -20.83
C ASP A 127 -5.77 -0.78 -20.10
N GLY A 128 -4.81 -0.18 -19.39
CA GLY A 128 -4.94 1.16 -18.81
C GLY A 128 -5.48 1.21 -17.37
N LYS A 129 -5.77 0.07 -16.74
CA LYS A 129 -6.30 0.00 -15.38
C LYS A 129 -5.19 0.15 -14.35
N ASP A 130 -5.47 0.88 -13.28
CA ASP A 130 -4.58 0.96 -12.13
C ASP A 130 -4.91 -0.18 -11.17
N LEU A 131 -3.98 -1.13 -11.04
CA LEU A 131 -4.10 -2.29 -10.15
C LEU A 131 -2.95 -2.33 -9.15
N LEU A 132 -3.25 -2.75 -7.93
CA LEU A 132 -2.23 -2.95 -6.91
C LEU A 132 -1.53 -4.30 -7.08
N GLY A 133 -0.20 -4.25 -7.12
CA GLY A 133 0.73 -5.38 -7.11
C GLY A 133 1.88 -5.13 -6.14
N TYR A 134 3.08 -5.58 -6.48
CA TYR A 134 4.27 -5.38 -5.64
C TYR A 134 5.54 -5.08 -6.44
N ILE A 135 6.54 -4.49 -5.79
CA ILE A 135 7.93 -4.46 -6.24
C ILE A 135 8.72 -5.47 -5.41
N ASP A 136 9.44 -6.37 -6.07
CA ASP A 136 10.58 -7.08 -5.48
C ASP A 136 11.80 -6.16 -5.53
N MET A 137 12.20 -5.65 -4.37
CA MET A 137 13.33 -4.72 -4.23
C MET A 137 14.68 -5.40 -4.42
N SER A 138 14.75 -6.74 -4.41
CA SER A 138 15.99 -7.47 -4.66
C SER A 138 16.32 -7.52 -6.15
N THR A 139 15.29 -7.59 -6.99
CA THR A 139 15.42 -7.71 -8.45
C THR A 139 15.04 -6.43 -9.19
N GLU A 140 14.47 -5.45 -8.47
CA GLU A 140 13.86 -4.26 -9.04
C GLU A 140 12.88 -4.65 -10.16
N VAL A 141 11.91 -5.49 -9.82
CA VAL A 141 10.81 -5.89 -10.71
C VAL A 141 9.49 -5.61 -10.03
N ALA A 142 8.62 -4.86 -10.71
CA ALA A 142 7.24 -4.68 -10.31
C ALA A 142 6.36 -5.70 -11.02
N ALA A 143 5.44 -6.35 -10.30
CA ALA A 143 4.51 -7.32 -10.86
C ALA A 143 3.08 -7.11 -10.35
N VAL A 144 2.11 -7.36 -11.22
CA VAL A 144 0.67 -7.34 -10.89
C VAL A 144 -0.06 -8.50 -11.57
N GLY A 145 -1.02 -9.09 -10.87
CA GLY A 145 -1.88 -10.13 -11.42
C GLY A 145 -3.06 -9.50 -12.17
N TYR A 146 -3.30 -9.91 -13.42
CA TYR A 146 -4.40 -9.41 -14.23
C TYR A 146 -4.78 -10.40 -15.34
N ASN A 147 -6.08 -10.67 -15.52
CA ASN A 147 -6.64 -11.60 -16.52
C ASN A 147 -5.94 -12.97 -16.57
N GLY A 148 -5.69 -13.57 -15.41
CA GLY A 148 -5.05 -14.89 -15.31
C GLY A 148 -3.52 -14.87 -15.49
N LYS A 149 -2.91 -13.71 -15.75
CA LYS A 149 -1.48 -13.54 -16.02
C LYS A 149 -0.83 -12.60 -15.03
N SER A 150 0.49 -12.72 -14.86
CA SER A 150 1.29 -11.70 -14.21
C SER A 150 1.88 -10.77 -15.28
N GLU A 151 1.55 -9.48 -15.20
CA GLU A 151 2.26 -8.42 -15.92
C GLU A 151 3.46 -7.95 -15.08
N GLN A 152 4.58 -7.67 -15.74
CA GLN A 152 5.82 -7.27 -15.07
C GLN A 152 6.48 -6.09 -15.77
N ILE A 153 7.12 -5.23 -14.98
CA ILE A 153 7.90 -4.09 -15.45
C ILE A 153 9.20 -4.04 -14.63
N ALA A 154 10.35 -3.90 -15.31
CA ALA A 154 11.68 -3.83 -14.69
C ALA A 154 12.38 -2.48 -14.98
N GLY A 155 13.40 -2.14 -14.20
CA GLY A 155 14.35 -1.04 -14.50
C GLY A 155 13.80 0.37 -14.36
N GLY A 156 14.29 1.31 -15.17
CA GLY A 156 13.98 2.75 -15.10
C GLY A 156 12.49 3.13 -14.92
N PRO A 157 11.54 2.48 -15.62
CA PRO A 157 10.12 2.69 -15.40
C PRO A 157 9.66 2.51 -13.94
N ILE A 158 10.40 1.75 -13.12
CA ILE A 158 10.24 1.56 -11.65
C ILE A 158 10.39 2.83 -10.84
N GLN A 159 11.10 3.80 -11.36
CA GLN A 159 11.39 5.03 -10.62
C GLN A 159 10.53 6.21 -11.08
N VAL A 160 9.74 6.07 -12.16
CA VAL A 160 9.01 7.18 -12.80
C VAL A 160 7.69 7.53 -12.07
N LYS A 161 7.37 8.83 -12.10
CA LYS A 161 6.33 9.55 -11.33
C LYS A 161 4.91 8.98 -11.40
N ASP A 162 4.53 8.35 -12.51
CA ASP A 162 3.09 8.24 -12.84
C ASP A 162 2.40 6.98 -12.34
N TYR A 163 3.14 6.04 -11.73
CA TYR A 163 2.56 4.72 -11.44
C TYR A 163 2.70 4.25 -10.02
N ARG A 164 3.71 4.68 -9.27
CA ARG A 164 4.19 3.84 -8.18
C ARG A 164 4.02 4.54 -6.88
N PHE A 165 2.77 4.60 -6.47
CA PHE A 165 2.52 4.93 -5.10
C PHE A 165 2.94 3.73 -4.24
N SER A 166 3.93 3.93 -3.38
CA SER A 166 4.15 3.06 -2.23
C SER A 166 3.46 3.70 -1.04
N THR A 167 2.80 2.91 -0.21
CA THR A 167 2.33 3.40 1.08
C THR A 167 3.55 3.81 1.91
N GLN A 168 3.59 5.06 2.31
CA GLN A 168 4.65 5.62 3.14
C GLN A 168 4.04 6.16 4.41
N ARG A 169 4.71 5.91 5.52
CA ARG A 169 4.35 6.52 6.80
C ARG A 169 4.91 7.92 6.81
N ALA A 170 4.04 8.91 6.57
CA ALA A 170 4.44 10.30 6.59
C ALA A 170 4.44 10.82 8.04
N GLN A 171 5.57 11.39 8.45
CA GLN A 171 5.71 12.09 9.72
C GLN A 171 5.48 13.59 9.51
N ALA A 172 4.70 14.24 10.37
CA ALA A 172 4.80 15.68 10.49
C ALA A 172 6.16 16.00 11.12
N LYS A 173 7.06 16.68 10.39
CA LYS A 173 8.13 17.41 11.06
C LYS A 173 7.42 18.42 11.95
N LEU A 174 7.51 18.24 13.26
CA LEU A 174 7.24 19.29 14.22
C LEU A 174 8.29 20.38 13.93
N ARG A 175 8.02 21.29 12.99
CA ARG A 175 8.64 22.62 13.06
C ARG A 175 8.01 23.26 14.29
N LEU A 176 8.68 23.03 15.41
CA LEU A 176 8.49 23.73 16.67
C LEU A 176 8.78 25.23 16.41
N TYR A 177 7.89 25.95 15.73
CA TYR A 177 7.98 27.39 15.50
C TYR A 177 6.63 28.12 15.48
N LEU A 178 5.50 27.42 15.69
CA LEU A 178 4.17 28.06 15.63
C LEU A 178 3.26 27.84 16.85
N VAL A 179 3.76 27.20 17.92
CA VAL A 179 3.06 27.20 19.22
C VAL A 179 3.54 28.33 20.14
N LEU A 180 4.70 28.95 19.84
CA LEU A 180 5.21 30.12 20.59
C LEU A 180 4.75 31.48 20.03
N LEU A 181 3.99 31.52 18.92
CA LEU A 181 3.56 32.78 18.28
C LEU A 181 2.03 32.93 18.09
N GLY A 182 1.22 32.03 18.64
CA GLY A 182 -0.23 32.26 18.75
C GLY A 182 -0.98 32.45 17.42
N ALA A 183 -0.52 31.88 16.31
CA ALA A 183 -1.23 31.94 15.04
C ALA A 183 -1.92 30.60 14.74
N ALA A 184 -3.24 30.65 14.56
CA ALA A 184 -4.04 29.55 14.05
C ALA A 184 -3.54 29.18 12.64
N VAL A 185 -3.02 27.96 12.48
CA VAL A 185 -2.74 27.42 11.16
C VAL A 185 -4.02 26.79 10.65
N THR A 186 -4.76 27.52 9.81
CA THR A 186 -5.74 26.93 8.90
C THR A 186 -4.99 26.06 7.89
N LEU A 187 -5.47 24.83 7.71
CA LEU A 187 -5.04 23.90 6.67
C LEU A 187 -5.56 24.39 5.30
N GLU A 188 -5.06 25.52 4.81
CA GLU A 188 -5.28 25.95 3.43
C GLU A 188 -3.96 25.84 2.66
N GLY A 189 -3.87 24.87 1.75
CA GLY A 189 -2.66 24.74 0.92
C GLY A 189 -2.38 23.38 0.27
N LEU A 190 -3.35 22.47 0.21
CA LEU A 190 -3.28 21.32 -0.71
C LEU A 190 -4.49 21.43 -1.63
N HIS A 191 -4.27 22.03 -2.81
CA HIS A 191 -5.24 21.98 -3.89
C HIS A 191 -5.50 20.52 -4.24
N TYR A 192 -6.68 20.03 -3.84
CA TYR A 192 -7.29 18.84 -4.39
C TYR A 192 -7.70 19.19 -5.82
N VAL A 193 -6.96 18.67 -6.80
CA VAL A 193 -7.54 18.48 -8.13
C VAL A 193 -8.37 17.20 -8.03
N VAL A 194 -9.68 17.39 -8.13
CA VAL A 194 -10.73 16.36 -8.17
C VAL A 194 -10.46 15.37 -9.28
#